data_AF-A0A7Y6ZJD6-F1
#
_entry.id   AF-A0A7Y6ZJD6-F1
#
_cell.length_a   1.000
_cell.length_b   1.000
_cell.length_c   1.000
_cell.angle_alpha   90.00
_cell.angle_beta   90.00
_cell.angle_gamma   90.00
#
_symmetry.space_group_name_H-M   'P 1'
#
loop_
_entity.id
_entity.type
_entity.pdbx_description
1 polymer ?
#
loop_
_entity_poly.entity_id
_entity_poly.type
_entity_poly.pdbx_seq_one_letter_code
_entity_poly.pdbx_strand_id
1 'polypeptide(L)'
;MVKFLIIVLGVGWLLGQLIRYFLRTKLAKFAQQVAEAEREQRRAQQAQSRRSEEVHVDFIPKDHDRKRQKDIDGGEYVDFEEVKE
;
A
#
# COMPACT_ATOMS: atom_id res chain seq x y z
N MET A 1 -18.52 30.46 -38.36
CA MET A 1 -17.70 30.60 -37.14
C MET A 1 -18.52 30.39 -35.86
N VAL A 2 -19.52 31.21 -35.54
CA VAL A 2 -20.32 31.08 -34.29
C VAL A 2 -20.99 29.70 -34.13
N LYS A 3 -21.52 29.15 -35.23
CA LYS A 3 -22.10 27.79 -35.27
C LYS A 3 -21.13 26.71 -34.77
N PHE A 4 -19.84 26.85 -35.11
CA PHE A 4 -18.79 25.91 -34.72
C PHE A 4 -18.43 26.05 -33.24
N LEU A 5 -18.37 27.29 -32.73
CA LEU A 5 -18.15 27.55 -31.30
C LEU A 5 -19.25 26.95 -30.42
N ILE A 6 -20.51 27.02 -30.84
CA ILE A 6 -21.63 26.41 -30.11
C ILE A 6 -21.49 24.89 -30.06
N ILE A 7 -21.11 24.27 -31.18
CA ILE A 7 -20.90 22.81 -31.25
C ILE A 7 -19.73 22.40 -30.36
N VAL A 8 -18.60 23.11 -30.43
CA VAL A 8 -17.42 22.81 -29.59
C VAL A 8 -17.72 22.98 -28.11
N LEU A 9 -18.45 24.03 -27.72
CA LEU A 9 -18.85 24.24 -26.33
C LEU A 9 -19.84 23.17 -25.85
N GLY A 10 -20.83 22.81 -26.67
CA GLY A 10 -21.80 21.77 -26.34
C GLY A 10 -21.14 20.39 -26.20
N VAL A 11 -20.31 20.01 -27.17
CA VAL A 11 -19.58 18.73 -27.14
C VAL A 11 -18.53 18.72 -26.04
N GLY A 12 -17.78 19.81 -25.86
CA GLY A 12 -16.79 19.94 -24.79
C GLY A 12 -17.41 19.85 -23.40
N TRP A 13 -18.57 20.46 -23.19
CA TRP A 13 -19.33 20.35 -21.94
C TRP A 13 -19.81 18.91 -21.70
N LEU A 14 -20.35 18.26 -22.73
CA LEU A 14 -20.81 16.86 -22.67
C LEU A 14 -19.65 15.89 -22.38
N LEU A 15 -18.52 16.05 -23.07
CA LEU A 15 -17.32 15.25 -22.87
C LEU A 15 -16.73 15.47 -21.47
N GLY A 16 -16.67 16.71 -20.98
CA GLY A 16 -16.23 17.02 -19.63
C GLY A 16 -17.08 16.32 -18.57
N GLN A 17 -18.41 16.27 -18.79
CA GLN A 17 -19.33 15.56 -17.90
C GLN A 17 -19.07 14.03 -17.91
N LEU A 18 -18.88 13.43 -19.10
CA LEU A 18 -18.57 12.00 -19.22
C LEU A 18 -17.24 11.64 -18.57
N ILE A 19 -16.20 12.45 -18.80
CA ILE A 19 -14.88 12.29 -18.19
C ILE A 19 -15.01 12.37 -16.66
N ARG A 20 -15.80 13.30 -16.11
CA ARG A 20 -16.01 13.43 -14.67
C ARG A 20 -16.61 12.16 -14.05
N TYR A 21 -17.60 11.56 -14.68
CA TYR A 21 -18.20 10.30 -14.21
C TYR A 21 -17.25 9.10 -14.40
N PHE A 22 -16.56 9.04 -15.53
CA PHE A 22 -15.62 7.96 -15.84
C PHE A 22 -14.41 7.95 -14.90
N LEU A 23 -13.79 9.11 -14.69
CA LEU A 23 -12.65 9.27 -13.80
C LEU A 23 -13.01 8.93 -12.35
N ARG A 24 -14.21 9.30 -11.86
CA ARG A 24 -14.63 8.92 -10.49
C ARG A 24 -14.64 7.41 -10.26
N THR A 25 -15.02 6.62 -11.27
CA THR A 25 -15.13 5.16 -11.10
C THR A 25 -13.83 4.41 -11.35
N LYS A 26 -12.98 4.89 -12.25
CA LYS A 26 -11.71 4.23 -12.60
C LYS A 26 -10.52 4.74 -11.78
N LEU A 27 -10.44 6.03 -11.48
CA LEU A 27 -9.38 6.57 -10.63
C LEU A 27 -9.45 6.04 -9.21
N ALA A 28 -10.63 5.76 -8.66
CA ALA A 28 -10.74 5.15 -7.35
C ALA A 28 -10.01 3.80 -7.28
N LYS A 29 -10.22 2.95 -8.30
CA LYS A 29 -9.54 1.66 -8.42
C LYS A 29 -8.03 1.82 -8.67
N PHE A 30 -7.65 2.79 -9.49
CA PHE A 30 -6.24 3.05 -9.78
C PHE A 30 -5.50 3.63 -8.56
N ALA A 31 -6.13 4.55 -7.83
CA ALA A 31 -5.60 5.11 -6.59
C ALA A 31 -5.44 4.03 -5.51
N GLN A 32 -6.38 3.08 -5.40
CA GLN A 32 -6.25 1.92 -4.52
C GLN A 32 -5.03 1.06 -4.89
N GLN A 33 -4.87 0.72 -6.17
CA GLN A 33 -3.73 -0.08 -6.65
C GLN A 33 -2.38 0.64 -6.45
N VAL A 34 -2.31 1.94 -6.70
CA VAL A 34 -1.10 2.74 -6.48
C VAL A 34 -0.77 2.85 -4.99
N ALA A 35 -1.78 3.05 -4.13
CA ALA A 35 -1.58 3.10 -2.69
C ALA A 35 -1.11 1.75 -2.12
N GLU A 36 -1.63 0.63 -2.61
CA GLU A 36 -1.16 -0.71 -2.25
C GLU A 36 0.30 -0.93 -2.69
N ALA A 37 0.64 -0.61 -3.93
CA ALA A 37 2.01 -0.74 -4.45
C ALA A 37 3.02 0.16 -3.69
N GLU A 38 2.62 1.38 -3.32
CA GLU A 38 3.46 2.27 -2.51
C GLU A 38 3.66 1.73 -1.09
N ARG A 39 2.62 1.19 -0.46
CA ARG A 39 2.71 0.55 0.87
C ARG A 39 3.64 -0.66 0.84
N GLU A 40 3.57 -1.48 -0.20
CA GLU A 40 4.42 -2.65 -0.37
C GLU A 40 5.89 -2.24 -0.55
N GLN A 41 6.17 -1.19 -1.35
CA GLN A 41 7.52 -0.64 -1.49
C GLN A 41 8.07 -0.07 -0.18
N ARG A 42 7.25 0.64 0.61
CA ARG A 42 7.67 1.13 1.94
C ARG A 42 7.98 -0.01 2.90
N ARG A 43 7.20 -1.11 2.87
CA ARG A 43 7.43 -2.31 3.69
C ARG A 43 8.73 -3.01 3.28
N ALA A 44 9.02 -3.10 1.98
CA ALA A 44 10.26 -3.67 1.46
C ALA A 44 11.49 -2.83 1.86
N GLN A 45 11.42 -1.51 1.77
CA GLN A 45 12.49 -0.61 2.20
C GLN A 45 12.75 -0.70 3.72
N GLN A 46 11.69 -0.79 4.53
CA GLN A 46 11.83 -0.94 5.98
C GLN A 46 12.38 -2.32 6.38
N ALA A 47 12.00 -3.39 5.68
CA ALA A 47 12.59 -4.72 5.86
C ALA A 47 14.08 -4.76 5.48
N GLN A 48 14.48 -4.00 4.45
CA GLN A 48 15.87 -3.87 4.04
C GLN A 48 16.70 -3.04 5.02
N SER A 49 16.11 -1.97 5.61
CA SER A 49 16.73 -1.21 6.69
C SER A 49 16.94 -2.04 7.96
N ARG A 50 15.99 -2.93 8.32
CA ARG A 50 16.14 -3.84 9.47
C ARG A 50 17.24 -4.89 9.27
N ARG A 51 17.55 -5.28 8.03
CA ARG A 51 18.70 -6.17 7.74
C ARG A 51 20.05 -5.49 7.97
N SER A 52 20.11 -4.15 7.97
CA SER A 52 21.33 -3.40 8.28
C SER A 52 21.58 -3.27 9.78
N GLU A 53 20.56 -3.45 10.62
CA GLU A 53 20.68 -3.59 12.08
C GLU A 53 20.85 -5.07 12.44
N GLU A 54 21.95 -5.67 11.98
CA GLU A 54 22.34 -7.00 12.43
C GLU A 54 22.78 -6.90 13.91
N VAL A 55 21.85 -7.18 14.83
CA VAL A 55 22.12 -7.18 16.27
C VAL A 55 23.05 -8.35 16.57
N HIS A 56 24.34 -8.06 16.71
CA HIS A 56 25.35 -9.04 17.08
C HIS A 56 25.26 -9.32 18.59
N VAL A 57 24.86 -10.54 18.95
CA VAL A 57 24.73 -10.94 20.36
C VAL A 57 26.02 -11.64 20.79
N ASP A 58 26.86 -10.95 21.56
CA ASP A 58 28.17 -11.45 21.98
C ASP A 58 28.12 -12.57 23.01
N PHE A 59 27.00 -12.74 23.72
CA PHE A 59 26.89 -13.75 24.78
C PHE A 59 25.46 -14.27 24.93
N ILE A 60 25.29 -15.57 24.73
CA ILE A 60 24.04 -16.30 25.00
C ILE A 60 24.31 -17.25 26.19
N PRO A 61 23.66 -17.04 27.35
CA PRO A 61 23.81 -17.95 28.49
C PRO A 61 23.29 -19.35 28.15
N LYS A 62 24.02 -20.42 28.54
CA LYS A 62 23.67 -21.82 28.23
C LYS A 62 22.28 -22.26 28.75
N ASP A 63 21.74 -21.56 29.74
CA ASP A 63 20.39 -21.82 30.27
C ASP A 63 19.26 -21.34 29.35
N HIS A 64 19.56 -20.48 28.37
CA HIS A 64 18.59 -20.02 27.36
C HIS A 64 18.31 -21.08 26.28
N ASP A 65 19.27 -21.95 25.97
CA ASP A 65 19.11 -23.00 24.96
C ASP A 65 18.04 -24.02 25.38
N ARG A 66 17.95 -24.32 26.67
CA ARG A 66 16.91 -25.19 27.24
C ARG A 66 15.50 -24.61 27.12
N LYS A 67 15.33 -23.29 27.07
CA LYS A 67 14.03 -22.64 26.89
C LYS A 67 13.59 -22.59 25.43
N ARG A 68 14.54 -22.53 24.48
CA ARG A 68 14.27 -22.55 23.03
C ARG A 68 13.88 -23.92 22.49
N GLN A 69 14.23 -25.00 23.18
CA GLN A 69 13.94 -26.38 22.76
C GLN A 69 12.50 -26.84 23.06
N LYS A 70 11.68 -26.00 23.71
CA LYS A 70 10.23 -26.18 23.64
C LYS A 70 9.82 -25.73 22.24
N ASP A 71 9.38 -26.66 21.41
CA ASP A 71 8.76 -26.40 20.12
C ASP A 71 7.60 -25.42 20.29
N ILE A 72 7.90 -24.12 20.24
CA ILE A 72 6.88 -23.10 20.08
C ILE A 72 6.65 -23.05 18.57
N ASP A 73 5.63 -23.78 18.10
CA ASP A 73 5.08 -23.58 16.76
C ASP A 73 4.73 -22.10 16.65
N GLY A 74 5.55 -21.36 15.91
CA GLY A 74 5.35 -19.95 15.68
C GLY A 74 3.99 -19.77 15.01
N GLY A 75 3.02 -19.27 15.76
CA GLY A 75 1.68 -19.02 15.26
C GLY A 75 1.68 -18.08 14.07
N GLU A 76 0.66 -18.20 13.22
CA GLU A 76 0.47 -17.33 12.07
C GLU A 76 0.18 -15.90 12.55
N TYR A 77 1.05 -14.95 12.18
CA TYR A 77 0.86 -13.55 12.51
C TYR A 77 -0.26 -12.98 11.63
N VAL A 78 -1.36 -12.57 12.26
CA VAL A 78 -2.48 -11.90 11.57
C VAL A 78 -2.16 -10.42 11.45
N ASP A 79 -1.99 -9.95 10.21
CA ASP A 79 -1.87 -8.52 9.91
C ASP A 79 -3.22 -7.83 10.20
N PHE A 80 -3.27 -6.93 11.18
CA PHE A 80 -4.45 -6.13 11.49
C PHE A 80 -4.44 -4.81 10.72
N GLU A 81 -5.61 -4.40 10.21
CA GLU A 81 -5.80 -3.08 9.61
C GLU A 81 -6.13 -2.07 10.72
N GLU A 82 -5.29 -1.04 10.89
CA GLU A 82 -5.50 0.03 11.88
C GLU A 82 -6.69 0.90 11.45
N VAL A 83 -7.84 0.73 12.11
CA VAL A 83 -9.00 1.60 11.92
C VAL A 83 -8.82 2.83 12.81
N LYS A 84 -8.68 4.01 12.21
CA LYS A 84 -8.71 5.28 12.94
C LYS A 84 -10.17 5.73 13.09
N GLU A 85 -10.63 5.87 14.33
CA GLU A 85 -11.89 6.52 14.71
C GLU A 85 -11.84 8.04 14.48
#